data_AF-A0A9P6F6L4-F1
#
_entry.id   AF-A0A9P6F6L4-F1
#
_cell.length_a   1.000
_cell.length_b   1.000
_cell.length_c   1.000
_cell.angle_alpha   90.00
_cell.angle_beta   90.00
_cell.angle_gamma   90.00
#
_symmetry.space_group_name_H-M   'P 1'
#
loop_
_entity.id
_entity.type
_entity.pdbx_description
1 polymer ?
#
loop_
_entity_poly.entity_id
_entity_poly.type
_entity_poly.pdbx_seq_one_letter_code
_entity_poly.pdbx_strand_id
1 'polypeptide(L)'
;MARGKFIVGTNFKMNGSRAFLQDLVENLNRADLDSNVEIFISPPSVHINHVRQNLRKDIAVGGQNCFWKSSGAYTGEISAEMLKDAGAEYVILGHTERRTLFKESDSHIGLKVASALAAGLKVIACIGETLSERESNTTLQVLFRQLQAIVDHIQDLNQEEKWKDVVIAYEPVWAIGTGRVATPKQAQEVHAAIRRRVEETVEGSVAEGMRIIYGGSVNLGNARQLAREKDVDGLFVGGASLKPEFVEICNVLRLGGEGNSDGSGDDDGGRK
;
A
#
# COMPACT_ATOMS: atom_id res chain seq x y z
N MET A 1 -3.86 4.17 19.48
CA MET A 1 -4.77 4.70 18.45
C MET A 1 -5.55 3.54 17.87
N ALA A 2 -6.84 3.70 17.58
CA ALA A 2 -7.60 2.65 16.91
C ALA A 2 -7.08 2.46 15.47
N ARG A 3 -7.08 1.22 14.99
CA ARG A 3 -6.70 0.89 13.61
C ARG A 3 -7.61 1.64 12.63
N GLY A 4 -7.02 2.29 11.63
CA GLY A 4 -7.75 3.01 10.60
C GLY A 4 -8.57 2.09 9.68
N LYS A 5 -9.32 2.70 8.75
CA LYS A 5 -10.00 1.96 7.67
C LYS A 5 -9.01 1.08 6.91
N PHE A 6 -9.52 -0.05 6.42
CA PHE A 6 -8.77 -0.89 5.49
C PHE A 6 -8.36 -0.05 4.28
N ILE A 7 -7.14 -0.18 3.80
CA ILE A 7 -6.61 0.68 2.74
C ILE A 7 -6.28 -0.12 1.49
N VAL A 8 -6.74 0.35 0.33
CA VAL A 8 -6.37 -0.20 -0.97
C VAL A 8 -5.59 0.85 -1.74
N GLY A 9 -4.29 0.60 -1.88
CA GLY A 9 -3.34 1.48 -2.52
C GLY A 9 -2.87 0.96 -3.87
N THR A 10 -2.50 1.87 -4.77
CA THR A 10 -1.88 1.49 -6.05
C THR A 10 -0.50 2.07 -6.23
N ASN A 11 0.31 1.33 -6.99
CA ASN A 11 1.51 1.83 -7.63
C ASN A 11 1.42 1.55 -9.13
N PHE A 12 1.16 2.58 -9.93
CA PHE A 12 1.12 2.46 -11.39
C PHE A 12 2.51 2.19 -11.99
N LYS A 13 3.58 2.37 -11.20
CA LYS A 13 4.98 2.30 -11.63
C LYS A 13 5.21 3.21 -12.82
N MET A 14 6.13 2.85 -13.71
CA MET A 14 6.44 3.56 -14.94
C MET A 14 5.46 3.18 -16.07
N ASN A 15 4.16 3.36 -15.87
CA ASN A 15 3.12 3.06 -16.87
C ASN A 15 2.13 4.21 -17.07
N GLY A 16 1.57 4.24 -18.27
CA GLY A 16 0.43 5.09 -18.61
C GLY A 16 0.74 6.20 -19.61
N SER A 17 -0.32 6.67 -20.24
CA SER A 17 -0.40 7.92 -21.00
C SER A 17 -1.60 8.71 -20.45
N ARG A 18 -1.76 9.99 -20.84
CA ARG A 18 -2.94 10.75 -20.41
C ARG A 18 -4.25 10.08 -20.79
N ALA A 19 -4.37 9.58 -22.03
CA ALA A 19 -5.57 8.89 -22.49
C ALA A 19 -5.84 7.60 -21.68
N PHE A 20 -4.81 6.78 -21.48
CA PHE A 20 -4.94 5.55 -20.70
C PHE A 20 -5.33 5.83 -19.23
N LEU A 21 -4.73 6.84 -18.61
CA LEU A 21 -5.05 7.22 -17.24
C LEU A 21 -6.44 7.85 -17.13
N GLN A 22 -6.91 8.56 -18.15
CA GLN A 22 -8.27 9.08 -18.21
C GLN A 22 -9.31 7.94 -18.14
N ASP A 23 -9.12 6.86 -18.90
CA ASP A 23 -10.02 5.70 -18.86
C ASP A 23 -10.09 5.06 -17.46
N LEU A 24 -8.93 4.90 -16.80
CA LEU A 24 -8.86 4.37 -15.43
C LEU A 24 -9.54 5.31 -14.41
N VAL A 25 -9.31 6.62 -14.54
CA VAL A 25 -9.92 7.64 -13.69
C VAL A 25 -11.44 7.65 -13.88
N GLU A 26 -11.94 7.55 -15.10
CA GLU A 26 -13.38 7.49 -15.39
C GLU A 26 -14.04 6.21 -14.86
N ASN A 27 -13.32 5.08 -14.89
CA ASN A 27 -13.78 3.85 -14.26
C ASN A 27 -13.94 4.03 -12.74
N LEU A 28 -12.93 4.59 -12.06
CA LEU A 28 -12.98 4.89 -10.62
C LEU A 28 -14.05 5.94 -10.27
N ASN A 29 -14.24 6.93 -11.13
CA ASN A 29 -15.24 7.98 -10.91
C ASN A 29 -16.67 7.43 -10.94
N ARG A 30 -16.94 6.46 -11.82
CA ARG A 30 -18.27 5.83 -11.96
C ARG A 30 -18.52 4.71 -10.96
N ALA A 31 -17.47 4.17 -10.34
CA ALA A 31 -17.57 3.06 -9.42
C ALA A 31 -18.31 3.43 -8.12
N ASP A 32 -19.13 2.49 -7.64
CA ASP A 32 -19.61 2.49 -6.27
C ASP A 32 -18.58 1.77 -5.38
N LEU A 33 -17.88 2.54 -4.54
CA LEU A 33 -16.72 2.11 -3.76
C LEU A 33 -17.08 1.97 -2.28
N ASP A 34 -16.56 0.93 -1.62
CA ASP A 34 -16.81 0.68 -0.20
C ASP A 34 -16.36 1.86 0.65
N SER A 35 -17.31 2.52 1.30
CA SER A 35 -17.05 3.66 2.19
C SER A 35 -16.20 3.29 3.41
N ASN A 36 -16.04 2.00 3.72
CA ASN A 36 -15.17 1.49 4.78
C ASN A 36 -13.72 1.28 4.32
N VAL A 37 -13.41 1.50 3.04
CA VAL A 37 -12.08 1.37 2.47
C VAL A 37 -11.52 2.74 2.11
N GLU A 38 -10.32 3.05 2.59
CA GLU A 38 -9.54 4.19 2.11
C GLU A 38 -8.80 3.80 0.82
N ILE A 39 -8.85 4.65 -0.21
CA ILE A 39 -8.26 4.34 -1.51
C ILE A 39 -7.28 5.44 -1.88
N PHE A 40 -6.10 5.06 -2.36
CA PHE A 40 -5.18 5.98 -3.01
C PHE A 40 -4.61 5.39 -4.30
N ILE A 41 -4.35 6.24 -5.28
CA ILE A 41 -3.67 5.85 -6.51
C ILE A 41 -2.38 6.64 -6.72
N SER A 42 -1.31 5.97 -7.16
CA SER A 42 0.00 6.61 -7.33
C SER A 42 0.49 6.54 -8.78
N PRO A 43 0.17 7.54 -9.62
CA PRO A 43 0.69 7.63 -10.99
C PRO A 43 2.16 8.10 -11.03
N PRO A 44 2.85 7.98 -12.19
CA PRO A 44 4.09 8.72 -12.42
C PRO A 44 3.91 10.21 -12.10
N SER A 45 4.95 10.85 -11.57
CA SER A 45 4.89 12.24 -11.08
C SER A 45 4.37 13.23 -12.13
N VAL A 46 4.73 13.03 -13.40
CA VAL A 46 4.28 13.81 -14.56
C VAL A 46 2.77 13.76 -14.80
N HIS A 47 2.04 12.86 -14.13
CA HIS A 47 0.60 12.66 -14.25
C HIS A 47 -0.17 12.97 -12.96
N ILE A 48 0.48 13.30 -11.83
CA ILE A 48 -0.19 13.57 -10.55
C ILE A 48 -1.25 14.67 -10.69
N ASN A 49 -0.87 15.83 -11.23
CA ASN A 49 -1.79 16.96 -11.35
C ASN A 49 -2.98 16.64 -12.26
N HIS A 50 -2.72 15.98 -13.40
CA HIS A 50 -3.77 15.55 -14.33
C HIS A 50 -4.74 14.57 -13.67
N VAL A 51 -4.22 13.55 -12.98
CA VAL A 51 -5.05 12.58 -12.26
C VAL A 51 -5.85 13.26 -11.16
N ARG A 52 -5.23 14.12 -10.34
CA ARG A 52 -5.92 14.80 -9.23
C ARG A 52 -7.05 15.71 -9.72
N GLN A 53 -6.88 16.41 -10.84
CA GLN A 53 -7.90 17.27 -11.44
C GLN A 53 -9.14 16.52 -11.95
N ASN A 54 -8.96 15.27 -12.37
CA ASN A 54 -10.03 14.48 -13.00
C ASN A 54 -10.61 13.40 -12.08
N LEU A 55 -9.90 13.01 -11.02
CA LEU A 55 -10.32 11.99 -10.07
C LEU A 55 -11.21 12.58 -8.97
N ARG A 56 -12.27 11.85 -8.60
CA ARG A 56 -13.13 12.13 -7.43
C ARG A 56 -12.32 12.30 -6.14
N LYS A 57 -12.77 13.22 -5.28
CA LYS A 57 -12.00 13.73 -4.13
C LYS A 57 -11.85 12.75 -2.96
N ASP A 58 -12.72 11.75 -2.88
CA ASP A 58 -12.68 10.69 -1.87
C ASP A 58 -11.62 9.61 -2.15
N ILE A 59 -11.00 9.63 -3.34
CA ILE A 59 -9.81 8.84 -3.64
C ILE A 59 -8.60 9.76 -3.57
N ALA A 60 -7.61 9.41 -2.74
CA ALA A 60 -6.37 10.17 -2.61
C ALA A 60 -5.43 9.92 -3.79
N VAL A 61 -4.56 10.90 -4.09
CA VAL A 61 -3.50 10.76 -5.10
C VAL A 61 -2.15 10.70 -4.41
N GLY A 62 -1.26 9.81 -4.87
CA GLY A 62 0.06 9.60 -4.30
C GLY A 62 1.20 9.86 -5.29
N GLY A 63 2.37 10.26 -4.78
CA GLY A 63 3.63 10.17 -5.51
C GLY A 63 4.28 8.79 -5.38
N GLN A 64 5.11 8.40 -6.35
CA GLN A 64 5.82 7.11 -6.32
C GLN A 64 7.23 7.16 -5.69
N ASN A 65 7.77 8.37 -5.52
CA ASN A 65 9.06 8.65 -4.88
C ASN A 65 9.19 10.16 -4.66
N CYS A 66 9.96 10.57 -3.66
CA CYS A 66 10.51 11.92 -3.58
C CYS A 66 11.95 11.89 -3.08
N PHE A 67 12.63 13.02 -3.22
CA PHE A 67 13.94 13.25 -2.64
C PHE A 67 13.80 13.77 -1.20
N TRP A 68 14.86 13.63 -0.41
CA TRP A 68 14.86 13.98 1.03
C TRP A 68 15.13 15.46 1.31
N LYS A 69 15.56 16.22 0.30
CA LYS A 69 15.72 17.67 0.38
C LYS A 69 14.49 18.36 -0.19
N SER A 70 14.09 19.46 0.44
CA SER A 70 12.96 20.28 0.01
C SER A 70 13.24 21.05 -1.29
N SER A 71 14.48 21.48 -1.50
CA SER A 71 14.94 22.16 -2.71
C SER A 71 16.47 22.12 -2.83
N GLY A 72 16.99 22.45 -4.02
CA GLY A 72 18.43 22.58 -4.26
C GLY A 72 18.83 22.16 -5.68
N ALA A 73 20.14 22.06 -5.91
CA ALA A 73 20.71 21.62 -7.19
C ALA A 73 20.63 20.09 -7.36
N TYR A 74 19.39 19.56 -7.42
CA TYR A 74 19.09 18.14 -7.57
C TYR A 74 18.34 17.90 -8.88
N THR A 75 19.00 18.15 -10.01
CA THR A 75 18.41 18.07 -11.35
C THR A 75 17.73 16.73 -11.59
N GLY A 76 16.42 16.76 -11.90
CA GLY A 76 15.61 15.58 -12.18
C GLY A 76 14.92 14.96 -10.97
N GLU A 77 15.29 15.35 -9.75
CA GLU A 77 14.62 14.93 -8.52
C GLU A 77 13.38 15.78 -8.22
N ILE A 78 12.47 15.21 -7.42
CA ILE A 78 11.21 15.83 -7.03
C ILE A 78 11.14 15.85 -5.50
N SER A 79 10.92 17.03 -4.91
CA SER A 79 10.76 17.14 -3.45
C SER A 79 9.36 16.75 -2.98
N ALA A 80 9.21 16.48 -1.69
CA ALA A 80 7.92 16.19 -1.08
C ALA A 80 6.94 17.38 -1.24
N GLU A 81 7.45 18.60 -1.13
CA GLU A 81 6.67 19.83 -1.31
C GLU A 81 6.14 19.97 -2.74
N MET A 82 6.94 19.61 -3.75
CA MET A 82 6.49 19.59 -5.16
C MET A 82 5.37 18.57 -5.40
N LEU A 83 5.46 17.39 -4.78
CA LEU A 83 4.38 16.40 -4.87
C LEU A 83 3.09 16.92 -4.24
N LYS A 84 3.21 17.53 -3.05
CA LYS A 84 2.06 18.11 -2.33
C LYS A 84 1.41 19.23 -3.13
N ASP A 85 2.21 20.13 -3.70
CA ASP A 85 1.73 21.21 -4.58
C ASP A 85 1.01 20.67 -5.82
N ALA A 86 1.51 19.58 -6.40
CA ALA A 86 0.85 18.91 -7.52
C ALA A 86 -0.50 18.24 -7.13
N GLY A 87 -0.80 18.14 -5.83
CA GLY A 87 -2.03 17.57 -5.29
C GLY A 87 -1.91 16.15 -4.75
N ALA A 88 -0.69 15.67 -4.47
CA ALA A 88 -0.49 14.41 -3.77
C ALA A 88 -0.76 14.54 -2.26
N GLU A 89 -1.37 13.52 -1.70
CA GLU A 89 -1.66 13.35 -0.28
C GLU A 89 -0.81 12.22 0.32
N TYR A 90 -0.44 11.24 -0.51
CA TYR A 90 0.44 10.11 -0.17
C TYR A 90 1.77 10.18 -0.92
N VAL A 91 2.80 9.49 -0.43
CA VAL A 91 4.00 9.16 -1.19
C VAL A 91 4.51 7.77 -0.85
N ILE A 92 4.86 7.00 -1.87
CA ILE A 92 5.52 5.70 -1.73
C ILE A 92 7.02 5.93 -1.59
N LEU A 93 7.63 5.33 -0.57
CA LEU A 93 9.06 5.45 -0.28
C LEU A 93 9.67 4.09 0.05
N GLY A 94 10.89 3.88 -0.43
CA GLY A 94 11.59 2.61 -0.24
C GLY A 94 10.99 1.43 -0.99
N HIS A 95 10.21 1.66 -2.05
CA HIS A 95 9.68 0.59 -2.89
C HIS A 95 10.81 -0.36 -3.32
N THR A 96 10.50 -1.65 -3.37
CA THR A 96 11.48 -2.72 -3.64
C THR A 96 12.30 -2.49 -4.92
N GLU A 97 11.70 -1.96 -6.00
CA GLU A 97 12.40 -1.60 -7.23
C GLU A 97 13.45 -0.49 -6.99
N ARG A 98 13.18 0.48 -6.10
CA ARG A 98 14.13 1.53 -5.73
C ARG A 98 15.29 0.99 -4.91
N ARG A 99 15.00 0.07 -3.98
CA ARG A 99 16.04 -0.63 -3.20
C ARG A 99 16.93 -1.50 -4.10
N THR A 100 16.34 -2.26 -5.01
CA THR A 100 17.04 -3.28 -5.80
C THR A 100 17.70 -2.74 -7.07
N LEU A 101 17.02 -1.88 -7.82
CA LEU A 101 17.51 -1.34 -9.10
C LEU A 101 18.28 -0.04 -8.90
N PHE A 102 17.73 0.87 -8.09
CA PHE A 102 18.30 2.21 -7.85
C PHE A 102 19.17 2.29 -6.58
N LYS A 103 19.35 1.16 -5.89
CA LYS A 103 20.26 0.98 -4.74
C LYS A 103 20.01 1.96 -3.60
N GLU A 104 18.75 2.30 -3.34
CA GLU A 104 18.40 3.13 -2.18
C GLU A 104 18.67 2.37 -0.88
N SER A 105 19.53 2.94 -0.02
CA SER A 105 19.85 2.38 1.28
C SER A 105 18.73 2.62 2.29
N ASP A 106 18.69 1.79 3.35
CA ASP A 106 17.71 1.93 4.43
C ASP A 106 17.75 3.31 5.07
N SER A 107 18.95 3.85 5.32
CA SER A 107 19.14 5.19 5.89
C SER A 107 18.63 6.30 4.98
N HIS A 108 18.88 6.20 3.66
CA HIS A 108 18.39 7.19 2.71
C HIS A 108 16.85 7.15 2.64
N ILE A 109 16.26 5.97 2.74
CA ILE A 109 14.80 5.83 2.79
C ILE A 109 14.25 6.45 4.07
N GLY A 110 14.84 6.21 5.23
CA GLY A 110 14.43 6.87 6.48
C GLY A 110 14.49 8.40 6.40
N LEU A 111 15.54 8.97 5.78
CA LEU A 111 15.61 10.42 5.52
C LEU A 111 14.45 10.92 4.65
N LYS A 112 14.09 10.20 3.60
CA LYS A 112 12.95 10.55 2.74
C LYS A 112 11.63 10.48 3.49
N VAL A 113 11.43 9.45 4.32
CA VAL A 113 10.22 9.31 5.14
C VAL A 113 10.07 10.52 6.05
N ALA A 114 11.12 10.89 6.78
CA ALA A 114 11.12 12.06 7.64
C ALA A 114 10.80 13.36 6.87
N SER A 115 11.42 13.55 5.69
CA SER A 115 11.16 14.71 4.83
C SER A 115 9.71 14.77 4.34
N ALA A 116 9.13 13.65 3.92
CA ALA A 116 7.75 13.59 3.44
C ALA A 116 6.75 13.91 4.55
N LEU A 117 6.95 13.35 5.74
CA LEU A 117 6.14 13.65 6.92
C LEU A 117 6.28 15.12 7.35
N ALA A 118 7.48 15.72 7.22
CA ALA A 118 7.68 17.14 7.50
C ALA A 118 6.94 18.04 6.51
N ALA A 119 6.84 17.64 5.23
CA ALA A 119 6.01 18.33 4.24
C ALA A 119 4.49 18.10 4.45
N GLY A 120 4.10 17.18 5.34
CA GLY A 120 2.71 16.84 5.63
C GLY A 120 2.07 15.91 4.59
N LEU A 121 2.87 15.08 3.94
CA LEU A 121 2.39 13.94 3.17
C LEU A 121 2.22 12.73 4.09
N LYS A 122 1.26 11.86 3.78
CA LYS A 122 1.21 10.50 4.30
C LYS A 122 2.21 9.62 3.56
N VAL A 123 2.82 8.65 4.23
CA VAL A 123 3.90 7.84 3.68
C VAL A 123 3.50 6.37 3.62
N ILE A 124 3.68 5.76 2.45
CA ILE A 124 3.70 4.32 2.28
C ILE A 124 5.18 3.88 2.31
N ALA A 125 5.63 3.40 3.46
CA ALA A 125 7.02 2.97 3.66
C ALA A 125 7.16 1.48 3.35
N CYS A 126 7.81 1.17 2.23
CA CYS A 126 7.96 -0.19 1.77
C CYS A 126 9.17 -0.89 2.40
N ILE A 127 8.94 -2.13 2.85
CA ILE A 127 9.95 -3.06 3.35
C ILE A 127 9.71 -4.44 2.73
N GLY A 128 10.76 -5.23 2.58
CA GLY A 128 10.67 -6.51 1.90
C GLY A 128 11.99 -7.24 1.82
N GLU A 129 11.92 -8.57 1.87
CA GLU A 129 13.06 -9.45 1.65
C GLU A 129 13.12 -9.98 0.20
N THR A 130 14.33 -10.25 -0.27
CA THR A 130 14.60 -10.96 -1.52
C THR A 130 14.36 -12.46 -1.40
N LEU A 131 14.29 -13.16 -2.54
CA LEU A 131 14.17 -14.62 -2.55
C LEU A 131 15.33 -15.29 -1.79
N SER A 132 16.56 -14.82 -2.03
CA SER A 132 17.75 -15.37 -1.38
C SER A 132 17.73 -15.16 0.13
N GLU A 133 17.29 -13.98 0.60
CA GLU A 133 17.14 -13.70 2.04
C GLU A 133 16.06 -14.58 2.67
N ARG A 134 14.95 -14.83 1.95
CA ARG A 134 13.88 -15.76 2.36
C ARG A 134 14.39 -17.20 2.47
N GLU A 135 15.06 -17.70 1.44
CA GLU A 135 15.63 -19.05 1.39
C GLU A 135 16.72 -19.26 2.44
N SER A 136 17.40 -18.19 2.84
CA SER A 136 18.40 -18.19 3.91
C SER A 136 17.81 -18.02 5.31
N ASN A 137 16.47 -18.00 5.45
CA ASN A 137 15.75 -17.78 6.72
C ASN A 137 16.09 -16.45 7.43
N THR A 138 16.45 -15.41 6.66
CA THR A 138 16.81 -14.08 7.19
C THR A 138 15.70 -13.04 7.03
N THR A 139 14.48 -13.44 6.60
CA THR A 139 13.35 -12.54 6.35
C THR A 139 13.13 -11.52 7.47
N LEU A 140 12.94 -11.98 8.72
CA LEU A 140 12.65 -11.05 9.82
C LEU A 140 13.83 -10.12 10.13
N GLN A 141 15.06 -10.61 10.03
CA GLN A 141 16.26 -9.79 10.22
C GLN A 141 16.31 -8.64 9.21
N VAL A 142 16.01 -8.94 7.94
CA VAL A 142 15.98 -7.93 6.86
C VAL A 142 14.88 -6.91 7.11
N LEU A 143 13.66 -7.37 7.40
CA LEU A 143 12.52 -6.49 7.63
C LEU A 143 12.73 -5.60 8.85
N PHE A 144 13.26 -6.14 9.95
CA PHE A 144 13.50 -5.37 11.16
C PHE A 144 14.62 -4.36 10.99
N ARG A 145 15.68 -4.68 10.23
CA ARG A 145 16.71 -3.71 9.86
C ARG A 145 16.13 -2.54 9.05
N GLN A 146 15.32 -2.85 8.04
CA GLN A 146 14.69 -1.83 7.18
C GLN A 146 13.71 -0.95 7.98
N LEU A 147 12.91 -1.56 8.85
CA LEU A 147 11.99 -0.86 9.75
C LEU A 147 12.74 0.02 10.75
N GLN A 148 13.82 -0.49 11.35
CA GLN A 148 14.62 0.26 12.33
C GLN A 148 15.18 1.53 11.71
N ALA A 149 15.69 1.48 10.47
CA ALA A 149 16.18 2.68 9.80
C ALA A 149 15.08 3.74 9.57
N ILE A 150 13.82 3.33 9.39
CA ILE A 150 12.70 4.27 9.33
C ILE A 150 12.46 4.89 10.71
N VAL A 151 12.37 4.06 11.75
CA VAL A 151 12.18 4.48 13.15
C VAL A 151 13.26 5.49 13.57
N ASP A 152 14.53 5.17 13.30
CA ASP A 152 15.69 5.99 13.69
C ASP A 152 15.62 7.43 13.18
N HIS A 153 14.96 7.65 12.03
CA HIS A 153 14.83 8.95 11.39
C HIS A 153 13.54 9.71 11.75
N ILE A 154 12.57 9.06 12.41
CA ILE A 154 11.29 9.70 12.78
C ILE A 154 11.01 9.70 14.28
N GLN A 155 11.84 9.05 15.10
CA GLN A 155 11.71 8.98 16.55
C GLN A 155 11.69 10.35 17.26
N ASP A 156 12.35 11.36 16.69
CA ASP A 156 12.41 12.72 17.27
C ASP A 156 11.24 13.62 16.82
N LEU A 157 10.40 13.13 15.90
CA LEU A 157 9.18 13.83 15.49
C LEU A 157 8.09 13.50 16.50
N ASN A 158 7.25 14.48 16.89
CA ASN A 158 6.14 14.30 17.85
C ASN A 158 5.42 12.94 17.62
N GLN A 159 5.74 11.95 18.48
CA GLN A 159 5.79 10.54 18.06
C GLN A 159 4.40 10.04 17.63
N GLU A 160 3.39 10.20 18.48
CA GLU A 160 2.06 9.67 18.17
C GLU A 160 1.40 10.33 16.95
N GLU A 161 1.58 11.64 16.76
CA GLU A 161 0.89 12.35 15.68
C GLU A 161 1.45 12.04 14.29
N LYS A 162 2.73 11.72 14.16
CA LYS A 162 3.31 11.46 12.81
C LYS A 162 3.21 10.02 12.40
N TRP A 163 3.22 9.08 13.34
CA TRP A 163 3.02 7.67 13.03
C TRP A 163 1.62 7.38 12.46
N LYS A 164 0.62 8.22 12.73
CA LYS A 164 -0.72 8.11 12.09
C LYS A 164 -0.68 8.26 10.57
N ASP A 165 0.34 8.97 10.07
CA ASP A 165 0.53 9.28 8.66
C ASP A 165 1.53 8.29 8.00
N VAL A 166 1.96 7.24 8.70
CA VAL A 166 2.80 6.17 8.17
C VAL A 166 1.99 4.90 7.98
N VAL A 167 2.16 4.27 6.81
CA VAL A 167 1.65 2.94 6.48
C VAL A 167 2.84 2.09 6.07
N ILE A 168 3.02 0.92 6.68
CA ILE A 168 4.07 -0.02 6.29
C ILE A 168 3.53 -0.89 5.15
N ALA A 169 4.22 -0.92 4.01
CA ALA A 169 3.93 -1.86 2.94
C ALA A 169 4.93 -3.02 2.99
N TYR A 170 4.45 -4.21 3.37
CA TYR A 170 5.25 -5.42 3.26
C TYR A 170 5.19 -5.95 1.83
N GLU A 171 6.35 -5.97 1.18
CA GLU A 171 6.51 -6.35 -0.21
C GLU A 171 7.59 -7.44 -0.37
N PRO A 172 7.28 -8.74 -0.21
CA PRO A 172 8.22 -9.80 -0.52
C PRO A 172 8.65 -9.67 -1.98
N VAL A 173 9.93 -9.34 -2.22
CA VAL A 173 10.44 -9.00 -3.56
C VAL A 173 10.22 -10.15 -4.54
N TRP A 174 10.33 -11.38 -4.03
CA TRP A 174 10.11 -12.61 -4.79
C TRP A 174 8.67 -12.81 -5.27
N ALA A 175 7.71 -12.06 -4.73
CA ALA A 175 6.31 -12.05 -5.13
C ALA A 175 5.94 -10.89 -6.08
N ILE A 176 6.87 -10.01 -6.46
CA ILE A 176 6.57 -8.81 -7.25
C ILE A 176 6.77 -9.09 -8.74
N GLY A 177 5.68 -9.12 -9.50
CA GLY A 177 5.73 -9.30 -10.96
C GLY A 177 6.16 -10.70 -11.42
N THR A 178 6.29 -11.65 -10.49
CA THR A 178 6.70 -13.04 -10.77
C THR A 178 5.51 -13.99 -10.95
N GLY A 179 4.29 -13.53 -10.66
CA GLY A 179 3.10 -14.38 -10.58
C GLY A 179 3.07 -15.30 -9.35
N ARG A 180 4.15 -15.31 -8.54
CA ARG A 180 4.15 -15.94 -7.22
C ARG A 180 3.55 -14.97 -6.22
N VAL A 181 2.69 -15.49 -5.36
CA VAL A 181 2.01 -14.73 -4.30
C VAL A 181 2.35 -15.42 -2.99
N ALA A 182 2.59 -14.66 -1.92
CA ALA A 182 2.63 -15.25 -0.59
C ALA A 182 1.27 -15.86 -0.26
N THR A 183 1.25 -17.00 0.42
CA THR A 183 -0.02 -17.52 0.95
C THR A 183 -0.57 -16.54 1.99
N PRO A 184 -1.90 -16.50 2.22
CA PRO A 184 -2.47 -15.65 3.28
C PRO A 184 -1.79 -15.87 4.64
N LYS A 185 -1.50 -17.13 4.99
CA LYS A 185 -0.74 -17.49 6.19
C LYS A 185 0.67 -16.88 6.23
N GLN A 186 1.42 -16.92 5.12
CA GLN A 186 2.75 -16.31 5.05
C GLN A 186 2.70 -14.79 5.21
N ALA A 187 1.71 -14.13 4.59
CA ALA A 187 1.49 -12.70 4.76
C ALA A 187 1.16 -12.36 6.22
N GLN A 188 0.23 -13.10 6.83
CA GLN A 188 -0.17 -12.95 8.22
C GLN A 188 0.99 -13.13 9.21
N GLU A 189 1.82 -14.17 9.04
CA GLU A 189 2.98 -14.42 9.90
C GLU A 189 3.96 -13.25 9.91
N VAL A 190 4.25 -12.68 8.73
CA VAL A 190 5.16 -11.55 8.59
C VAL A 190 4.53 -10.26 9.11
N HIS A 191 3.27 -9.99 8.79
CA HIS A 191 2.56 -8.81 9.29
C HIS A 191 2.48 -8.79 10.82
N ALA A 192 2.16 -9.93 11.44
CA ALA A 192 2.14 -10.07 12.89
C ALA A 192 3.54 -9.87 13.50
N ALA A 193 4.60 -10.33 12.83
CA ALA A 193 5.97 -10.08 13.27
C ALA A 193 6.38 -8.60 13.16
N ILE A 194 6.02 -7.92 12.07
CA ILE A 194 6.24 -6.48 11.90
C ILE A 194 5.50 -5.72 13.00
N ARG A 195 4.22 -6.04 13.26
CA ARG A 195 3.43 -5.36 14.29
C ARG A 195 4.06 -5.50 15.67
N ARG A 196 4.43 -6.73 16.08
CA ARG A 196 5.15 -6.96 17.34
C ARG A 196 6.46 -6.18 17.41
N ARG A 197 7.21 -6.10 16.32
CA ARG A 197 8.44 -5.30 16.28
C ARG A 197 8.16 -3.81 16.50
N VAL A 198 7.08 -3.27 15.91
CA VAL A 198 6.67 -1.88 16.16
C VAL A 198 6.27 -1.70 17.63
N GLU A 199 5.52 -2.63 18.23
CA GLU A 199 5.17 -2.60 19.68
C GLU A 199 6.41 -2.56 20.58
N GLU A 200 7.48 -3.26 20.21
CA GLU A 200 8.74 -3.29 20.98
C GLU A 200 9.60 -2.03 20.79
N THR A 201 9.50 -1.35 19.65
CA THR A 201 10.43 -0.28 19.24
C THR A 201 9.84 1.12 19.37
N VAL A 202 8.51 1.24 19.39
CA VAL A 202 7.82 2.51 19.43
C VAL A 202 6.89 2.51 20.64
N GLU A 203 7.10 3.48 21.53
CA GLU A 203 6.29 3.60 22.75
C GLU A 203 4.84 4.01 22.44
N GLY A 204 3.96 3.76 23.42
CA GLY A 204 2.58 4.23 23.39
C GLY A 204 1.69 3.45 22.45
N SER A 205 0.68 4.15 21.92
CA SER A 205 -0.44 3.52 21.23
C SER A 205 -0.26 3.41 19.70
N VAL A 206 0.98 3.60 19.23
CA VAL A 206 1.36 3.65 17.82
C VAL A 206 1.14 2.32 17.12
N ALA A 207 1.61 1.22 17.70
CA ALA A 207 1.58 -0.09 17.04
C ALA A 207 0.16 -0.63 16.80
N GLU A 208 -0.77 -0.29 17.70
CA GLU A 208 -2.20 -0.61 17.56
C GLU A 208 -2.84 0.14 16.37
N GLY A 209 -2.42 1.40 16.16
CA GLY A 209 -2.94 2.27 15.10
C GLY A 209 -2.24 2.10 13.75
N MET A 210 -1.03 1.55 13.74
CA MET A 210 -0.21 1.35 12.55
C MET A 210 -0.92 0.44 11.55
N ARG A 211 -1.01 0.89 10.30
CA ARG A 211 -1.51 0.08 9.20
C ARG A 211 -0.35 -0.63 8.50
N ILE A 212 -0.50 -1.93 8.29
CA ILE A 212 0.44 -2.79 7.56
C ILE A 212 -0.29 -3.40 6.36
N ILE A 213 0.14 -3.02 5.16
CA ILE A 213 -0.51 -3.43 3.90
C ILE A 213 0.36 -4.44 3.17
N TYR A 214 -0.28 -5.39 2.50
CA TYR A 214 0.42 -6.41 1.73
C TYR A 214 0.55 -6.00 0.26
N GLY A 215 1.78 -5.99 -0.26
CA GLY A 215 2.07 -5.83 -1.69
C GLY A 215 2.82 -7.04 -2.23
N GLY A 216 2.48 -7.49 -3.44
CA GLY A 216 3.12 -8.68 -4.05
C GLY A 216 2.14 -9.52 -4.82
N SER A 217 2.04 -9.29 -6.13
CA SER A 217 1.13 -10.00 -7.04
C SER A 217 -0.33 -10.06 -6.55
N VAL A 218 -0.79 -9.04 -5.82
CA VAL A 218 -2.21 -8.87 -5.46
C VAL A 218 -3.04 -8.74 -6.73
N ASN A 219 -4.12 -9.51 -6.81
CA ASN A 219 -5.08 -9.52 -7.90
C ASN A 219 -6.46 -9.98 -7.38
N LEU A 220 -7.48 -9.95 -8.24
CA LEU A 220 -8.84 -10.30 -7.86
C LEU A 220 -8.96 -11.72 -7.26
N GLY A 221 -8.16 -12.67 -7.74
CA GLY A 221 -8.19 -14.06 -7.29
C GLY A 221 -7.66 -14.29 -5.87
N ASN A 222 -6.85 -13.38 -5.32
CA ASN A 222 -6.26 -13.53 -3.98
C ASN A 222 -6.62 -12.41 -2.99
N ALA A 223 -7.09 -11.26 -3.47
CA ALA A 223 -7.31 -10.06 -2.66
C ALA A 223 -8.24 -10.31 -1.47
N ARG A 224 -9.35 -11.05 -1.68
CA ARG A 224 -10.32 -11.35 -0.61
C ARG A 224 -9.73 -12.24 0.48
N GLN A 225 -8.87 -13.20 0.14
CA GLN A 225 -8.26 -14.09 1.14
C GLN A 225 -7.21 -13.34 1.95
N LEU A 226 -6.38 -12.51 1.30
CA LEU A 226 -5.40 -11.66 1.98
C LEU A 226 -6.09 -10.65 2.92
N ALA A 227 -7.19 -10.03 2.48
CA ALA A 227 -7.94 -9.06 3.27
C ALA A 227 -8.65 -9.64 4.51
N ARG A 228 -8.74 -10.97 4.64
CA ARG A 228 -9.31 -11.64 5.81
C ARG A 228 -8.29 -11.89 6.93
N GLU A 229 -7.00 -11.75 6.64
CA GLU A 229 -5.94 -11.99 7.61
C GLU A 229 -5.91 -10.88 8.66
N LYS A 230 -5.75 -11.27 9.93
CA LYS A 230 -5.92 -10.39 11.10
C LYS A 230 -5.03 -9.15 11.07
N ASP A 231 -3.79 -9.27 10.59
CA ASP A 231 -2.79 -8.21 10.61
C ASP A 231 -2.55 -7.57 9.24
N VAL A 232 -3.35 -7.94 8.23
CA VAL A 232 -3.36 -7.31 6.92
C VAL A 232 -4.39 -6.18 6.92
N ASP A 233 -3.90 -4.94 6.98
CA ASP A 233 -4.74 -3.74 7.07
C ASP A 233 -5.07 -3.13 5.72
N GLY A 234 -4.60 -3.77 4.64
CA GLY A 234 -4.77 -3.25 3.31
C GLY A 234 -4.02 -4.03 2.24
N LEU A 235 -4.27 -3.63 1.01
CA LEU A 235 -3.67 -4.19 -0.19
C LEU A 235 -2.92 -3.12 -0.96
N PHE A 236 -1.73 -3.46 -1.44
CA PHE A 236 -0.90 -2.60 -2.25
C PHE A 236 -0.69 -3.21 -3.64
N VAL A 237 -1.30 -2.59 -4.64
CA VAL A 237 -1.56 -3.21 -5.93
C VAL A 237 -0.70 -2.58 -7.02
N GLY A 238 0.13 -3.41 -7.66
CA GLY A 238 0.93 -3.05 -8.83
C GLY A 238 0.15 -3.24 -10.13
N GLY A 239 0.52 -4.24 -10.95
CA GLY A 239 -0.03 -4.42 -12.29
C GLY A 239 -1.55 -4.56 -12.39
N ALA A 240 -2.21 -5.18 -11.40
CA ALA A 240 -3.67 -5.30 -11.40
C ALA A 240 -4.39 -3.95 -11.19
N SER A 241 -3.70 -2.92 -10.69
CA SER A 241 -4.27 -1.57 -10.53
C SER A 241 -4.44 -0.82 -11.85
N LEU A 242 -3.79 -1.29 -12.92
CA LEU A 242 -3.83 -0.71 -14.26
C LEU A 242 -4.99 -1.26 -15.10
N LYS A 243 -5.92 -1.98 -14.47
CA LYS A 243 -7.01 -2.67 -15.14
C LYS A 243 -8.37 -2.26 -14.56
N PRO A 244 -9.47 -2.40 -15.32
CA PRO A 244 -10.81 -2.09 -14.83
C PRO A 244 -11.20 -2.87 -13.56
N GLU A 245 -10.75 -4.13 -13.44
CA GLU A 245 -10.99 -5.04 -12.32
C GLU A 245 -10.47 -4.52 -10.96
N PHE A 246 -9.66 -3.45 -10.95
CA PHE A 246 -9.20 -2.82 -9.71
C PHE A 246 -10.35 -2.34 -8.82
N VAL A 247 -11.48 -1.93 -9.40
CA VAL A 247 -12.69 -1.54 -8.65
C VAL A 247 -13.20 -2.69 -7.78
N GLU A 248 -13.13 -3.93 -8.26
CA GLU A 248 -13.53 -5.10 -7.47
C GLU A 248 -12.55 -5.34 -6.30
N ILE A 249 -11.25 -5.06 -6.49
CA ILE A 249 -10.26 -5.13 -5.42
C ILE A 249 -10.53 -4.07 -4.34
N CYS A 250 -10.94 -2.85 -4.72
CA CYS A 250 -11.37 -1.83 -3.76
C CYS A 250 -12.59 -2.25 -2.92
N ASN A 251 -13.40 -3.17 -3.44
CA ASN A 251 -14.63 -3.65 -2.83
C ASN A 251 -14.50 -5.02 -2.15
N VAL A 252 -13.28 -5.50 -1.87
CA VAL A 252 -13.05 -6.86 -1.32
C VAL A 252 -13.71 -7.12 0.03
N LEU A 253 -13.95 -6.05 0.82
CA LEU A 253 -14.62 -6.14 2.12
C LEU A 253 -16.14 -6.14 2.01
N ARG A 254 -16.71 -5.66 0.89
CA ARG A 254 -18.13 -5.83 0.63
C ARG A 254 -18.42 -7.34 0.57
N LEU A 255 -19.29 -7.79 1.46
CA LEU A 255 -19.84 -9.13 1.40
C LEU A 255 -20.61 -9.21 0.08
N GLY A 256 -20.16 -10.07 -0.83
CA GLY A 256 -21.00 -10.44 -1.96
C GLY A 256 -22.20 -11.17 -1.40
N GLY A 257 -23.41 -10.79 -1.82
CA GLY A 257 -24.56 -11.65 -1.72
C GLY A 257 -24.25 -12.92 -2.50
N GLU A 258 -23.76 -13.94 -1.79
CA GLU A 258 -23.85 -15.31 -2.28
C GLU A 258 -25.35 -15.56 -2.40
N GLY A 259 -25.83 -15.62 -3.64
CA GLY A 259 -27.13 -16.17 -3.95
C GLY A 259 -27.14 -17.57 -3.37
N ASN A 260 -27.77 -17.70 -2.21
CA ASN A 260 -28.14 -18.96 -1.63
C ASN A 260 -29.22 -19.53 -2.56
N SER A 261 -28.82 -20.10 -3.70
CA SER A 261 -29.63 -21.08 -4.39
C SER A 261 -29.55 -22.36 -3.56
N ASP A 262 -30.17 -22.32 -2.39
CA ASP A 262 -30.70 -23.53 -1.76
C ASP A 262 -31.78 -24.01 -2.72
N GLY A 263 -31.36 -24.84 -3.67
CA GLY A 263 -32.23 -25.80 -4.31
C GLY A 263 -32.66 -26.79 -3.24
N SER A 264 -33.56 -26.37 -2.35
CA SER A 264 -34.42 -27.28 -1.62
C SER A 264 -35.31 -27.93 -2.66
N GLY A 265 -34.87 -29.10 -3.12
CA GLY A 265 -35.76 -30.05 -3.76
C GLY A 265 -36.82 -30.43 -2.74
N ASP A 266 -38.02 -29.88 -2.91
CA ASP A 266 -39.21 -30.47 -2.33
C ASP A 266 -39.63 -31.63 -3.24
N ASP A 267 -39.11 -32.78 -2.87
CA ASP A 267 -39.67 -34.10 -3.11
C ASP A 267 -40.98 -34.18 -2.29
N ASP A 268 -42.13 -33.93 -2.91
CA ASP A 268 -43.42 -34.33 -2.34
C ASP A 268 -44.15 -35.26 -3.32
N GLY A 269 -43.83 -36.54 -3.17
CA GLY A 269 -44.70 -37.61 -3.62
C GLY A 269 -45.82 -37.86 -2.61
N GLY A 270 -47.08 -37.68 -2.99
CA GLY A 270 -48.16 -38.36 -2.28
C GLY A 270 -49.60 -37.87 -2.44
N ARG A 271 -50.34 -38.58 -3.30
CA ARG A 271 -51.78 -38.93 -3.16
C ARG A 271 -52.83 -37.81 -3.29
N LYS A 272 -53.54 -37.82 -4.44
CA LYS A 272 -54.85 -38.47 -4.59
C LYS A 272 -55.16 -38.73 -6.05
#